data_AF-A0A1S3RWH3-F1
#
_entry.id   AF-A0A1S3RWH3-F1
#
_cell.length_a   1.000
_cell.length_b   1.000
_cell.length_c   1.000
_cell.angle_alpha   90.00
_cell.angle_beta   90.00
_cell.angle_gamma   90.00
#
_symmetry.space_group_name_H-M   'P 1'
#
loop_
_entity.id
_entity.type
_entity.pdbx_description
1 polymer ?
#
loop_
_entity_poly.entity_id
_entity_poly.type
_entity_poly.pdbx_seq_one_letter_code
_entity_poly.pdbx_strand_id
1 'polypeptide(L)'
;MMARHTQLKDLLHAHHLIGGYDVLQTRKGVCVSLATAYEGVYLETYNLEIDLGSNLRICRHNIPPFIPLERLVMQGNMQTDIRDFLDTLSQYLNAYAGRKQQLHLTKEIHSSVQVAESNALCTILVLMFTIPGEKAEATLCTLQYADHTQRLPTRVNIESEDTALVSSPQWKKNQALLLGTPLHTALVTMKKNGSIA
;
A
#
# COMPACT_ATOMS: atom_id res chain seq x y z
N MET A 1 34.86 0.52 -23.87
CA MET A 1 33.68 1.41 -23.87
C MET A 1 32.50 0.80 -23.08
N MET A 2 32.25 -0.52 -23.15
CA MET A 2 31.17 -1.19 -22.40
C MET A 2 31.33 -1.17 -20.87
N ALA A 3 32.55 -1.36 -20.32
CA ALA A 3 32.77 -1.42 -18.87
C ALA A 3 32.36 -0.13 -18.12
N ARG A 4 32.65 1.04 -18.68
CA ARG A 4 32.25 2.34 -18.09
C ARG A 4 30.74 2.53 -18.09
N HIS A 5 30.07 2.05 -19.14
CA HIS A 5 28.61 2.14 -19.26
C HIS A 5 27.91 1.21 -18.27
N THR A 6 28.43 0.00 -18.06
CA THR A 6 27.94 -0.92 -17.03
C THR A 6 28.15 -0.32 -15.63
N GLN A 7 29.34 0.20 -15.34
CA GLN A 7 29.64 0.83 -14.05
C GLN A 7 28.72 2.01 -13.73
N LEU A 8 28.37 2.82 -14.73
CA LEU A 8 27.42 3.92 -14.55
C LEU A 8 25.99 3.42 -14.28
N LYS A 9 25.56 2.36 -14.98
CA LYS A 9 24.27 1.71 -14.72
C LYS A 9 24.20 1.14 -13.32
N ASP A 10 25.26 0.49 -12.85
CA ASP A 10 25.34 -0.07 -11.51
C ASP A 10 25.27 1.03 -10.44
N LEU A 11 25.91 2.18 -10.69
CA LEU A 11 25.85 3.33 -9.79
C LEU A 11 24.46 3.98 -9.74
N LEU A 12 23.80 4.15 -10.90
CA LEU A 12 22.42 4.64 -10.95
C LEU A 12 21.46 3.67 -10.26
N HIS A 13 21.66 2.37 -10.47
CA HIS A 13 20.87 1.36 -9.78
C HIS A 13 21.09 1.38 -8.27
N ALA A 14 22.34 1.54 -7.80
CA ALA A 14 22.63 1.70 -6.38
C ALA A 14 21.98 2.97 -5.80
N HIS A 15 22.00 4.09 -6.52
CA HIS A 15 21.28 5.31 -6.12
C HIS A 15 19.78 5.05 -6.00
N HIS A 16 19.17 4.40 -6.98
CA HIS A 16 17.75 4.03 -6.93
C HIS A 16 17.44 3.14 -5.72
N LEU A 17 18.27 2.14 -5.44
CA LEU A 17 18.06 1.22 -4.32
C LEU A 17 18.23 1.90 -2.95
N ILE A 18 19.19 2.82 -2.83
CA ILE A 18 19.51 3.48 -1.56
C ILE A 18 18.60 4.69 -1.32
N GLY A 19 18.35 5.48 -2.37
CA GLY A 19 17.52 6.69 -2.32
C GLY A 19 16.03 6.44 -2.54
N GLY A 20 15.64 5.31 -3.13
CA GLY A 20 14.24 4.99 -3.41
C GLY A 20 13.62 5.77 -4.58
N TYR A 21 14.40 6.55 -5.31
CA TYR A 21 13.96 7.32 -6.47
C TYR A 21 15.05 7.54 -7.51
N ASP A 22 14.64 7.77 -8.75
CA ASP A 22 15.49 8.24 -9.83
C ASP A 22 15.30 9.75 -10.05
N VAL A 23 16.37 10.42 -10.48
CA VAL A 23 16.34 11.85 -10.78
C VAL A 23 16.86 12.09 -12.19
N LEU A 24 16.07 12.79 -13.00
CA LEU A 24 16.44 13.22 -14.35
C LEU A 24 16.42 14.74 -14.41
N GLN A 25 17.47 15.34 -14.97
CA GLN A 25 17.50 16.79 -15.20
C GLN A 25 16.51 17.16 -16.31
N THR A 26 15.73 18.22 -16.09
CA THR A 26 14.85 18.82 -17.10
C THR A 26 15.35 20.23 -17.45
N ARG A 27 14.69 20.91 -18.40
CA ARG A 27 15.08 22.26 -18.83
C ARG A 27 15.01 23.31 -17.71
N LYS A 28 14.11 23.12 -16.74
CA LYS A 28 13.83 24.10 -15.66
C LYS A 28 14.03 23.52 -14.26
N GLY A 29 14.45 22.27 -14.13
CA GLY A 29 14.62 21.63 -12.84
C GLY A 29 14.89 20.15 -12.97
N VAL A 30 14.14 19.33 -12.24
CA VAL A 30 14.31 17.87 -12.21
C VAL A 30 12.98 17.13 -12.28
N CYS A 31 13.01 15.94 -12.84
CA CYS A 31 11.94 14.95 -12.75
C CYS A 31 12.39 13.86 -11.77
N VAL A 32 11.60 13.61 -10.74
CA VAL A 32 11.83 12.57 -9.75
C VAL A 32 10.85 11.43 -10.00
N SER A 33 11.37 10.20 -10.11
CA SER A 33 10.58 8.99 -10.31
C SER A 33 10.64 8.11 -9.05
N LEU A 34 9.49 7.91 -8.41
CA LEU A 34 9.29 7.11 -7.21
C LEU A 34 8.66 5.77 -7.60
N ALA A 35 9.45 4.70 -7.53
CA ALA A 35 8.93 3.35 -7.74
C ALA A 35 8.30 2.82 -6.45
N THR A 36 7.13 2.20 -6.57
CA THR A 36 6.52 1.46 -5.46
C THR A 36 6.90 -0.01 -5.55
N ALA A 37 7.00 -0.66 -4.39
CA ALA A 37 7.31 -2.07 -4.32
C ALA A 37 6.50 -2.78 -3.23
N TYR A 38 6.22 -4.05 -3.48
CA TYR A 38 5.57 -4.94 -2.53
C TYR A 38 6.23 -6.31 -2.60
N GLU A 39 6.64 -6.84 -1.44
CA GLU A 39 7.31 -8.16 -1.32
C GLU A 39 8.49 -8.37 -2.30
N GLY A 40 9.30 -7.32 -2.49
CA GLY A 40 10.49 -7.37 -3.35
C GLY A 40 10.20 -7.21 -4.85
N VAL A 41 8.94 -6.99 -5.23
CA VAL A 41 8.54 -6.78 -6.63
C VAL A 41 8.15 -5.33 -6.84
N TYR A 42 8.69 -4.71 -7.89
CA TYR A 42 8.29 -3.37 -8.32
C TYR A 42 6.87 -3.39 -8.91
N LEU A 43 6.09 -2.39 -8.54
CA LEU A 43 4.72 -2.20 -9.00
C LEU A 43 4.65 -1.00 -9.96
N GLU A 44 4.12 0.12 -9.49
CA GLU A 44 3.89 1.33 -10.29
C GLU A 44 4.97 2.38 -9.99
N THR A 45 5.32 3.19 -11.00
CA THR A 45 6.23 4.32 -10.85
C THR A 45 5.48 5.63 -11.00
N TYR A 46 5.69 6.52 -10.04
CA TYR A 46 5.10 7.84 -9.96
C TYR A 46 6.14 8.91 -10.22
N ASN A 47 5.76 9.98 -10.92
CA ASN A 47 6.67 11.00 -11.41
C ASN A 47 6.25 12.39 -10.93
N LEU A 48 7.24 13.19 -10.57
CA LEU A 48 7.11 14.56 -10.09
C LEU A 48 8.10 15.43 -10.85
N GLU A 49 7.64 16.45 -11.55
CA GLU A 49 8.51 17.49 -12.11
C GLU A 49 8.59 18.65 -11.12
N ILE A 50 9.80 18.98 -10.68
CA ILE A 50 10.10 20.03 -9.70
C ILE A 50 10.94 21.11 -10.38
N ASP A 51 10.43 22.34 -10.39
CA ASP A 51 11.18 23.53 -10.81
C ASP A 51 12.15 23.95 -9.69
N LEU A 52 13.42 24.16 -10.07
CA LEU A 52 14.52 24.52 -9.16
C LEU A 52 14.81 26.04 -9.14
N GLY A 53 13.81 26.87 -9.48
CA GLY A 53 13.88 28.32 -9.36
C GLY A 53 14.05 28.81 -7.91
N SER A 54 13.69 30.07 -7.65
CA SER A 54 13.89 30.69 -6.32
C SER A 54 13.13 30.00 -5.18
N ASN A 55 12.04 29.29 -5.49
CA ASN A 55 11.37 28.39 -4.57
C ASN A 55 11.06 27.09 -5.31
N LEU A 56 11.26 25.96 -4.65
CA LEU A 56 10.96 24.64 -5.20
C LEU A 56 9.45 24.51 -5.42
N ARG A 57 9.04 24.11 -6.62
CA ARG A 57 7.61 23.97 -6.97
C ARG A 57 7.38 22.73 -7.79
N ILE A 58 6.36 21.96 -7.44
CA ILE A 58 5.88 20.85 -8.28
C ILE A 58 5.11 21.45 -9.44
N CYS A 59 5.59 21.25 -10.67
CA CYS A 59 4.97 21.77 -11.88
C CYS A 59 4.04 20.75 -12.56
N ARG A 60 4.40 19.47 -12.49
CA ARG A 60 3.64 18.36 -13.10
C ARG A 60 3.81 17.11 -12.26
N HIS A 61 2.78 16.27 -12.18
CA HIS A 61 2.89 14.97 -11.57
C HIS A 61 1.79 14.03 -12.05
N ASN A 62 1.99 12.73 -11.81
CA ASN A 62 0.95 11.71 -11.93
C ASN A 62 0.57 11.11 -10.57
N ILE A 63 0.90 11.77 -9.46
CA ILE A 63 0.46 11.35 -8.11
C ILE A 63 -1.07 11.28 -8.08
N PRO A 64 -1.66 10.18 -7.58
CA PRO A 64 -3.11 10.05 -7.48
C PRO A 64 -3.74 11.18 -6.65
N PRO A 65 -4.91 11.71 -7.06
CA PRO A 65 -5.51 12.91 -6.48
C PRO A 65 -5.94 12.76 -5.01
N PHE A 66 -6.07 11.53 -4.52
CA PHE A 66 -6.41 11.23 -3.14
C PHE A 66 -5.21 11.24 -2.18
N ILE A 67 -3.98 11.31 -2.71
CA ILE A 67 -2.78 11.53 -1.89
C ILE A 67 -2.67 13.02 -1.61
N PRO A 68 -2.49 13.45 -0.34
CA PRO A 68 -2.60 14.85 0.05
C PRO A 68 -1.32 15.64 -0.29
N LEU A 69 -0.92 15.66 -1.56
CA LEU A 69 0.37 16.17 -2.03
C LEU A 69 0.63 17.61 -1.59
N GLU A 70 -0.35 18.50 -1.73
CA GLU A 70 -0.24 19.91 -1.33
C GLU A 70 0.04 20.05 0.17
N ARG A 71 -0.66 19.27 0.99
CA ARG A 71 -0.41 19.22 2.44
C ARG A 71 0.98 18.67 2.74
N LEU A 72 1.44 17.65 2.01
CA LEU A 72 2.79 17.10 2.16
C LEU A 72 3.86 18.13 1.79
N VAL A 73 3.65 18.94 0.74
CA VAL A 73 4.57 20.03 0.39
C VAL A 73 4.62 21.10 1.49
N MET A 74 3.46 21.47 2.04
CA MET A 74 3.37 22.48 3.11
C MET A 74 3.97 22.01 4.43
N GLN A 75 3.81 20.72 4.77
CA GLN A 75 4.27 20.15 6.03
C GLN A 75 5.70 19.61 5.97
N GLY A 76 6.09 19.03 4.84
CA GLY A 76 7.32 18.23 4.68
C GLY A 76 8.56 19.03 4.33
N ASN A 77 8.68 20.27 4.83
CA ASN A 77 9.90 21.08 4.68
C ASN A 77 10.46 21.14 3.23
N MET A 78 9.67 20.98 2.18
CA MET A 78 10.19 20.75 0.81
C MET A 78 11.23 21.79 0.37
N GLN A 79 11.12 23.03 0.85
CA GLN A 79 12.08 24.12 0.59
C GLN A 79 13.45 23.96 1.28
N THR A 80 13.48 23.33 2.46
CA THR A 80 14.67 23.17 3.31
C THR A 80 15.19 21.74 3.35
N ASP A 81 14.30 20.76 3.16
CA ASP A 81 14.59 19.32 3.12
C ASP A 81 13.68 18.60 2.11
N ILE A 82 14.12 18.57 0.85
CA ILE A 82 13.42 17.84 -0.22
C ILE A 82 13.40 16.32 0.03
N ARG A 83 14.35 15.78 0.79
CA ARG A 83 14.45 14.34 1.04
C ARG A 83 13.35 13.88 1.98
N ASP A 84 13.14 14.59 3.08
CA ASP A 84 12.04 14.31 4.02
C ASP A 84 10.67 14.32 3.32
N PHE A 85 10.45 15.29 2.42
CA PHE A 85 9.27 15.33 1.56
C PHE A 85 9.15 14.08 0.67
N LEU A 86 10.21 13.70 -0.05
CA LEU A 86 10.20 12.55 -0.96
C LEU A 86 10.02 11.22 -0.21
N ASP A 87 10.63 11.08 0.97
CA ASP A 87 10.50 9.91 1.83
C ASP A 87 9.06 9.77 2.33
N THR A 88 8.47 10.86 2.81
CA THR A 88 7.08 10.87 3.24
C THR A 88 6.14 10.52 2.10
N LEU A 89 6.31 11.13 0.92
CA LEU A 89 5.50 10.82 -0.25
C LEU A 89 5.68 9.36 -0.69
N SER A 90 6.90 8.84 -0.66
CA SER A 90 7.20 7.43 -0.96
C SER A 90 6.45 6.50 -0.02
N GLN A 91 6.35 6.81 1.28
CA GLN A 91 5.58 6.02 2.24
C GLN A 91 4.09 5.97 1.87
N TYR A 92 3.46 7.11 1.53
CA TYR A 92 2.06 7.15 1.08
C TYR A 92 1.84 6.30 -0.17
N LEU A 93 2.71 6.43 -1.17
CA LEU A 93 2.61 5.69 -2.43
C LEU A 93 2.78 4.19 -2.20
N ASN A 94 3.80 3.79 -1.43
CA ASN A 94 4.06 2.39 -1.11
C ASN A 94 2.97 1.75 -0.25
N ALA A 95 2.35 2.52 0.64
CA ALA A 95 1.21 2.08 1.44
C ALA A 95 -0.01 1.81 0.56
N TYR A 96 -0.35 2.76 -0.31
CA TYR A 96 -1.42 2.63 -1.29
C TYR A 96 -1.19 1.43 -2.23
N ALA A 97 -0.03 1.36 -2.88
CA ALA A 97 0.31 0.27 -3.78
C ALA A 97 0.29 -1.08 -3.07
N GLY A 98 0.79 -1.15 -1.83
CA GLY A 98 0.74 -2.37 -1.02
C GLY A 98 -0.68 -2.81 -0.67
N ARG A 99 -1.58 -1.89 -0.31
CA ARG A 99 -3.00 -2.23 -0.04
C ARG A 99 -3.71 -2.71 -1.31
N LYS A 100 -3.49 -2.01 -2.42
CA LYS A 100 -4.02 -2.39 -3.75
C LYS A 100 -3.54 -3.78 -4.16
N GLN A 101 -2.25 -4.07 -3.98
CA GLN A 101 -1.67 -5.37 -4.32
C GLN A 101 -2.20 -6.49 -3.42
N GLN A 102 -2.30 -6.26 -2.10
CA GLN A 102 -2.92 -7.23 -1.19
C GLN A 102 -4.37 -7.54 -1.57
N LEU A 103 -5.14 -6.53 -1.97
CA LEU A 103 -6.51 -6.71 -2.44
C LEU A 103 -6.56 -7.52 -3.74
N HIS A 104 -5.67 -7.25 -4.69
CA HIS A 104 -5.56 -8.01 -5.92
C HIS A 104 -5.22 -9.48 -5.65
N LEU A 105 -4.18 -9.75 -4.85
CA LEU A 105 -3.79 -11.11 -4.44
C LEU A 105 -4.92 -11.83 -3.70
N THR A 106 -5.69 -11.12 -2.90
CA THR A 106 -6.85 -11.69 -2.20
C THR A 106 -7.89 -12.23 -3.19
N LYS A 107 -8.21 -11.46 -4.23
CA LYS A 107 -9.16 -11.87 -5.28
C LYS A 107 -8.66 -13.04 -6.11
N GLU A 108 -7.36 -13.12 -6.35
CA GLU A 108 -6.74 -14.22 -7.13
C GLU A 108 -6.67 -15.53 -6.33
N ILE A 109 -6.34 -15.46 -5.04
CA ILE A 109 -6.00 -16.64 -4.23
C ILE A 109 -7.24 -17.24 -3.52
N HIS A 110 -8.23 -16.41 -3.17
CA HIS A 110 -9.30 -16.82 -2.25
C HIS A 110 -10.69 -16.71 -2.88
N SER A 111 -11.14 -17.79 -3.54
CA SER A 111 -12.50 -17.89 -4.08
C SER A 111 -13.61 -17.86 -3.02
N SER A 112 -13.28 -18.19 -1.76
CA SER A 112 -14.19 -18.18 -0.61
C SER A 112 -14.32 -16.81 0.08
N VAL A 113 -13.58 -15.80 -0.39
CA VAL A 113 -13.60 -14.44 0.14
C VAL A 113 -14.10 -13.50 -0.95
N GLN A 114 -15.31 -12.96 -0.75
CA GLN A 114 -15.85 -11.95 -1.64
C GLN A 114 -15.47 -10.56 -1.14
N VAL A 115 -14.89 -9.73 -2.01
CA VAL A 115 -14.71 -8.30 -1.74
C VAL A 115 -16.04 -7.60 -2.02
N ALA A 116 -16.78 -7.25 -0.97
CA ALA A 116 -18.07 -6.58 -1.08
C ALA A 116 -17.89 -5.09 -1.42
N GLU A 117 -16.93 -4.42 -0.78
CA GLU A 117 -16.65 -2.99 -1.01
C GLU A 117 -15.16 -2.68 -0.87
N SER A 118 -14.68 -1.74 -1.67
CA SER A 118 -13.38 -1.11 -1.52
C SER A 118 -13.41 0.32 -2.06
N ASN A 119 -12.90 1.29 -1.30
CA ASN A 119 -12.73 2.65 -1.81
C ASN A 119 -11.46 2.77 -2.69
N ALA A 120 -11.35 3.86 -3.46
CA ALA A 120 -10.23 4.07 -4.39
C ALA A 120 -8.85 4.04 -3.71
N LEU A 121 -8.76 4.48 -2.45
CA LEU A 121 -7.55 4.48 -1.62
C LEU A 121 -7.18 3.11 -1.04
N CYS A 122 -8.07 2.12 -1.15
CA CYS A 122 -8.00 0.85 -0.43
C CYS A 122 -7.83 1.03 1.10
N THR A 123 -8.39 2.11 1.67
CA THR A 123 -8.33 2.41 3.11
C THR A 123 -9.55 1.91 3.88
N ILE A 124 -10.60 1.50 3.17
CA ILE A 124 -11.73 0.74 3.72
C ILE A 124 -11.97 -0.43 2.80
N LEU A 125 -11.90 -1.65 3.34
CA LEU A 125 -12.22 -2.88 2.63
C LEU A 125 -13.30 -3.62 3.41
N VAL A 126 -14.35 -4.03 2.72
CA VAL A 126 -15.41 -4.86 3.29
C VAL A 126 -15.36 -6.21 2.58
N LEU A 127 -15.15 -7.26 3.37
CA LEU A 127 -15.00 -8.63 2.90
C LEU A 127 -16.13 -9.48 3.46
N MET A 128 -16.62 -10.42 2.68
CA MET A 128 -17.52 -11.47 3.12
C MET A 128 -16.77 -12.80 3.12
N PHE A 129 -16.79 -13.48 4.25
CA PHE A 129 -16.19 -14.79 4.45
C PHE A 129 -17.26 -15.88 4.44
N THR A 130 -17.01 -16.93 3.66
CA THR A 130 -17.79 -18.17 3.75
C THR A 130 -17.20 -19.08 4.81
N ILE A 131 -18.00 -19.37 5.84
CA ILE A 131 -17.62 -20.30 6.92
C ILE A 131 -17.91 -21.74 6.48
N PRO A 132 -17.02 -22.71 6.76
CA PRO A 132 -17.28 -24.12 6.51
C PRO A 132 -18.47 -24.66 7.34
N GLY A 133 -19.51 -25.23 6.71
CA GLY A 133 -20.69 -25.84 7.37
C GLY A 133 -21.92 -26.01 6.47
N GLU A 134 -22.98 -26.69 6.94
CA GLU A 134 -24.21 -26.99 6.15
C GLU A 134 -25.09 -25.76 5.86
N LYS A 135 -24.91 -24.66 6.60
CA LYS A 135 -25.43 -23.34 6.25
C LYS A 135 -24.24 -22.41 6.07
N ALA A 136 -24.03 -21.94 4.85
CA ALA A 136 -23.03 -20.92 4.54
C ALA A 136 -23.47 -19.59 5.16
N GLU A 137 -23.25 -19.42 6.47
CA GLU A 137 -23.43 -18.14 7.14
C GLU A 137 -22.27 -17.24 6.74
N ALA A 138 -22.58 -16.14 6.06
CA ALA A 138 -21.59 -15.18 5.63
C ALA A 138 -21.20 -14.27 6.81
N THR A 139 -19.91 -14.14 7.06
CA THR A 139 -19.37 -13.21 8.06
C THR A 139 -18.76 -12.00 7.38
N LEU A 140 -19.17 -10.82 7.81
CA LEU A 140 -18.68 -9.55 7.29
C LEU A 140 -17.42 -9.14 8.05
N CYS A 141 -16.38 -8.76 7.33
CA CYS A 141 -15.14 -8.26 7.89
C CYS A 141 -14.79 -6.91 7.27
N THR A 142 -14.73 -5.87 8.10
CA THR A 142 -14.32 -4.53 7.69
C THR A 142 -12.90 -4.24 8.16
N LEU A 143 -12.03 -3.90 7.21
CA LEU A 143 -10.66 -3.46 7.45
C LEU A 143 -10.60 -1.94 7.23
N GLN A 144 -10.09 -1.22 8.22
CA GLN A 144 -9.90 0.22 8.16
C GLN A 144 -8.43 0.56 8.32
N TYR A 145 -7.93 1.43 7.45
CA TYR A 145 -6.54 1.89 7.40
C TYR A 145 -6.51 3.40 7.63
N ALA A 146 -6.65 3.82 8.89
CA ALA A 146 -6.69 5.24 9.25
C ALA A 146 -5.34 5.93 9.01
N ASP A 147 -4.24 5.19 9.18
CA ASP A 147 -2.91 5.66 8.79
C ASP A 147 -2.67 5.35 7.31
N HIS A 148 -2.61 6.42 6.51
CA HIS A 148 -2.45 6.32 5.07
C HIS A 148 -1.04 5.94 4.63
N THR A 149 -0.07 5.94 5.54
CA THR A 149 1.33 5.50 5.33
C THR A 149 1.54 4.01 5.65
N GLN A 150 0.51 3.33 6.18
CA GLN A 150 0.59 1.93 6.57
C GLN A 150 -0.11 1.01 5.57
N ARG A 151 0.48 -0.18 5.42
CA ARG A 151 -0.06 -1.27 4.59
C ARG A 151 -0.97 -2.23 5.37
N LEU A 152 -0.93 -2.17 6.69
CA LEU A 152 -1.71 -2.99 7.61
C LEU A 152 -2.90 -2.18 8.15
N PRO A 153 -4.04 -2.83 8.40
CA PRO A 153 -5.21 -2.13 8.91
C PRO A 153 -4.95 -1.67 10.34
N THR A 154 -5.43 -0.47 10.66
CA THR A 154 -5.44 0.07 12.03
C THR A 154 -6.59 -0.51 12.85
N ARG A 155 -7.66 -0.97 12.19
CA ARG A 155 -8.82 -1.57 12.84
C ARG A 155 -9.42 -2.66 11.96
N VAL A 156 -9.85 -3.73 12.61
CA VAL A 156 -10.59 -4.84 12.02
C VAL A 156 -11.88 -5.01 12.80
N ASN A 157 -13.01 -5.02 12.11
CA ASN A 157 -14.33 -5.28 12.66
C ASN A 157 -14.92 -6.52 12.02
N ILE A 158 -15.51 -7.41 12.82
CA ILE A 158 -16.09 -8.68 12.36
C ILE A 158 -17.53 -8.73 12.84
N GLU A 159 -18.45 -8.93 11.91
CA GLU A 159 -19.89 -8.98 12.16
C GLU A 159 -20.45 -10.28 11.57
N SER A 160 -21.23 -11.00 12.37
CA SER A 160 -21.87 -12.26 11.99
C SER A 160 -23.23 -12.36 12.67
N GLU A 161 -24.18 -13.07 12.06
CA GLU A 161 -25.45 -13.41 12.70
C GLU A 161 -25.23 -14.33 13.92
N ASP A 162 -24.20 -15.17 13.87
CA ASP A 162 -23.74 -15.96 15.02
C ASP A 162 -22.82 -15.12 15.94
N THR A 163 -23.43 -14.50 16.95
CA THR A 163 -22.69 -13.74 17.97
C THR A 163 -21.73 -14.59 18.82
N ALA A 164 -21.97 -15.91 18.93
CA ALA A 164 -21.09 -16.82 19.66
C ALA A 164 -19.80 -17.08 18.86
N LEU A 165 -19.90 -17.13 17.53
CA LEU A 165 -18.75 -17.25 16.63
C LEU A 165 -17.78 -16.07 16.79
N VAL A 166 -18.27 -14.82 16.70
CA VAL A 166 -17.45 -13.61 16.81
C VAL A 166 -16.78 -13.53 18.19
N SER A 167 -17.47 -14.00 19.23
CA SER A 167 -16.96 -14.02 20.59
C SER A 167 -15.93 -15.13 20.85
N SER A 168 -15.81 -16.10 19.95
CA SER A 168 -14.95 -17.28 20.13
C SER A 168 -13.45 -16.91 20.18
N PRO A 169 -12.63 -17.69 20.91
CA PRO A 169 -11.19 -17.45 20.98
C PRO A 169 -10.49 -17.51 19.61
N GLN A 170 -11.00 -18.34 18.69
CA GLN A 170 -10.45 -18.49 17.35
C GLN A 170 -10.66 -17.23 16.51
N TRP A 171 -11.86 -16.64 16.53
CA TRP A 171 -12.15 -15.43 15.77
C TRP A 171 -11.45 -14.19 16.32
N LYS A 172 -11.26 -14.11 17.64
CA LYS A 172 -10.38 -13.08 18.25
C LYS A 172 -8.93 -13.21 17.77
N LYS A 173 -8.41 -14.43 17.62
CA LYS A 173 -7.09 -14.66 17.02
C LYS A 173 -7.05 -14.25 15.55
N ASN A 174 -8.09 -14.55 14.77
CA ASN A 174 -8.19 -14.13 13.37
C ASN A 174 -8.22 -12.60 13.22
N GLN A 175 -8.93 -11.90 14.11
CA GLN A 175 -8.94 -10.44 14.14
C GLN A 175 -7.53 -9.87 14.42
N ALA A 176 -6.82 -10.42 15.41
CA ALA A 176 -5.43 -10.02 15.69
C ALA A 176 -4.48 -10.34 14.53
N LEU A 177 -4.70 -11.47 13.84
CA LEU A 177 -3.93 -11.86 12.66
C LEU A 177 -4.15 -10.88 11.50
N LEU A 178 -5.39 -10.46 11.24
CA LEU A 178 -5.72 -9.47 10.20
C LEU A 178 -5.15 -8.08 10.51
N LEU A 179 -4.96 -7.74 11.79
CA LEU A 179 -4.27 -6.51 12.21
C LEU A 179 -2.76 -6.58 12.02
N GLY A 180 -2.15 -7.74 12.30
CA GLY A 180 -0.69 -7.89 12.35
C GLY A 180 -0.04 -8.36 11.04
N THR A 181 -0.81 -8.82 10.07
CA THR A 181 -0.30 -9.53 8.89
C THR A 181 -0.98 -9.01 7.61
N PRO A 182 -0.28 -8.96 6.46
CA PRO A 182 -0.91 -8.62 5.18
C PRO A 182 -2.15 -9.48 4.90
N LEU A 183 -3.20 -8.84 4.37
CA LEU A 183 -4.54 -9.43 4.22
C LEU A 183 -4.50 -10.79 3.53
N HIS A 184 -3.89 -10.85 2.34
CA HIS A 184 -3.85 -12.06 1.54
C HIS A 184 -3.16 -13.23 2.28
N THR A 185 -2.12 -12.95 3.08
CA THR A 185 -1.40 -13.94 3.92
C THR A 185 -2.21 -14.36 5.15
N ALA A 186 -2.89 -13.39 5.80
CA ALA A 186 -3.77 -13.66 6.92
C ALA A 186 -4.90 -14.62 6.50
N LEU A 187 -5.50 -14.40 5.33
CA LEU A 187 -6.55 -15.26 4.78
C LEU A 187 -6.05 -16.67 4.46
N VAL A 188 -4.83 -16.83 3.93
CA VAL A 188 -4.21 -18.16 3.74
C VAL A 188 -4.11 -18.91 5.07
N THR A 189 -3.73 -18.21 6.13
CA THR A 189 -3.62 -18.81 7.47
C THR A 189 -4.99 -19.13 8.07
N MET A 190 -5.97 -18.24 7.92
CA MET A 190 -7.35 -18.47 8.36
C MET A 190 -7.96 -19.69 7.67
N LYS A 191 -7.71 -19.87 6.36
CA LYS A 191 -8.13 -21.04 5.60
C LYS A 191 -7.46 -22.32 6.07
N LYS A 192 -6.14 -22.32 6.28
CA LYS A 192 -5.40 -23.46 6.84
C LYS A 192 -5.92 -23.89 8.22
N ASN A 193 -6.37 -22.92 9.02
CA ASN A 193 -6.96 -23.16 10.33
C ASN A 193 -8.45 -23.54 10.27
N GLY A 194 -9.04 -23.71 9.08
CA GLY A 194 -10.45 -24.06 8.90
C GLY A 194 -11.44 -22.98 9.31
N SER A 195 -11.00 -21.71 9.44
CA SER A 195 -11.89 -20.61 9.85
C SER A 195 -12.75 -20.10 8.69
N ILE A 196 -12.27 -20.28 7.46
CA ILE A 196 -12.93 -19.92 6.19
C ILE A 196 -12.73 -21.07 5.20
N ALA A 197 -13.63 -21.19 4.22
CA ALA A 197 -13.63 -22.27 3.23
C ALA A 197 -12.44 -22.24 2.25
#